data_AF-A0A399YUK4-F1
#
_entry.id   AF-A0A399YUK4-F1
#
_cell.length_a   1.000
_cell.length_b   1.000
_cell.length_c   1.000
_cell.angle_alpha   90.00
_cell.angle_beta   90.00
_cell.angle_gamma   90.00
#
_symmetry.space_group_name_H-M   'P 1'
#
loop_
_entity.id
_entity.type
_entity.pdbx_description
1 polymer ?
#
loop_
_entity_poly.entity_id
_entity_poly.type
_entity_poly.pdbx_seq_one_letter_code
_entity_poly.pdbx_strand_id
1 'polypeptide(L)' 'RNDVHYIVTEYGVANLYGKSIRQRAQALINIAHPNFRDELTHTARKLGYF' A
#
# COMPACT_ATOMS: atom_id res chain seq x y z
N ARG A 1 -3.58 5.42 -14.06
CA ARG A 1 -2.49 5.73 -13.09
C ARG A 1 -1.50 4.56 -13.07
N ASN A 2 -0.77 4.37 -14.16
CA ASN A 2 0.13 3.23 -14.39
C ASN A 2 1.62 3.61 -14.29
N ASP A 3 1.92 4.89 -14.08
CA ASP A 3 3.29 5.43 -14.18
C ASP A 3 4.02 5.48 -12.82
N VAL A 4 3.33 5.11 -11.73
CA VAL A 4 3.92 5.13 -10.40
C VAL A 4 4.70 3.84 -10.16
N HIS A 5 6.02 3.95 -10.14
CA HIS A 5 6.92 2.81 -9.92
C HIS A 5 7.28 2.67 -8.45
N TYR A 6 7.89 3.69 -7.85
CA TYR A 6 8.33 3.64 -6.45
C TYR A 6 7.67 4.74 -5.63
N ILE A 7 7.32 4.40 -4.40
CA ILE A 7 6.91 5.33 -3.35
C ILE A 7 7.84 5.13 -2.17
N VAL A 8 8.37 6.23 -1.63
CA VAL A 8 9.34 6.24 -0.54
C VAL A 8 8.77 7.01 0.64
N THR A 9 8.91 6.46 1.83
CA THR A 9 8.62 7.10 3.12
C THR A 9 9.79 6.85 4.07
N GLU A 10 9.77 7.50 5.23
CA GLU A 10 10.66 7.22 6.35
C GLU A 10 10.56 5.78 6.88
N TYR A 11 9.50 5.04 6.50
CA TYR A 11 9.27 3.65 6.88
C TYR A 11 9.65 2.63 5.80
N GLY A 12 10.13 3.07 4.63
CA GLY A 12 10.66 2.19 3.60
C GLY A 12 10.24 2.55 2.17
N VAL A 13 10.37 1.59 1.26
CA VAL A 13 10.13 1.76 -0.18
C VAL A 13 9.13 0.73 -0.69
N ALA A 14 8.11 1.20 -1.41
CA ALA A 14 7.12 0.36 -2.09
C ALA A 14 7.28 0.47 -3.61
N ASN A 15 7.62 -0.64 -4.26
CA ASN A 15 7.48 -0.79 -5.71
C ASN A 15 6.03 -1.16 -6.05
N LEU A 16 5.39 -0.42 -6.96
CA LEU A 16 4.01 -0.60 -7.44
C LEU A 16 3.94 -1.04 -8.91
N TYR A 17 5.06 -1.06 -9.64
CA TYR A 17 5.09 -1.44 -11.04
C TYR A 17 4.66 -2.91 -11.22
N GLY A 18 3.75 -3.15 -12.16
CA GLY A 18 3.21 -4.49 -12.44
C GLY A 18 2.35 -5.10 -11.33
N LYS A 19 2.08 -4.37 -10.23
CA LYS A 19 1.29 -4.90 -9.10
C LYS A 19 -0.21 -4.71 -9.30
N SER A 20 -0.99 -5.73 -8.92
CA SER A 20 -2.44 -5.64 -8.83
C SER A 20 -2.88 -4.63 -7.76
N ILE A 21 -4.13 -4.18 -7.79
CA ILE A 21 -4.66 -3.24 -6.79
C ILE A 21 -4.45 -3.77 -5.36
N ARG A 22 -4.67 -5.07 -5.13
CA ARG A 22 -4.45 -5.71 -3.82
C ARG A 22 -2.98 -5.65 -3.39
N GLN A 23 -2.07 -5.99 -4.30
CA GLN A 23 -0.64 -5.96 -4.04
C GLN A 23 -0.14 -4.52 -3.82
N ARG A 24 -0.72 -3.53 -4.50
CA ARG A 24 -0.41 -2.11 -4.30
C ARG A 24 -0.90 -1.62 -2.93
N ALA A 25 -2.12 -1.98 -2.54
CA ALA A 25 -2.66 -1.64 -1.22
C ALA A 25 -1.76 -2.20 -0.11
N GLN A 26 -1.39 -3.48 -0.19
CA GLN A 26 -0.49 -4.08 0.80
C GLN A 26 0.88 -3.42 0.84
N ALA A 27 1.47 -3.14 -0.33
CA ALA A 27 2.78 -2.49 -0.40
C ALA A 27 2.75 -1.08 0.21
N LEU A 28 1.66 -0.34 0.00
CA LEU A 28 1.48 1.01 0.56
C LEU A 28 1.28 0.97 2.08
N ILE A 29 0.45 0.04 2.59
CA ILE A 29 0.23 -0.14 4.03
C ILE A 29 1.55 -0.46 4.74
N ASN A 30 2.41 -1.27 4.13
CA ASN A 30 3.69 -1.66 4.71
C ASN A 30 4.67 -0.49 4.89
N ILE A 31 4.57 0.55 4.07
CA ILE A 31 5.42 1.76 4.17
C ILE A 31 4.68 2.94 4.82
N ALA A 32 3.45 2.75 5.29
CA ALA A 32 2.73 3.77 6.05
C ALA A 32 3.24 3.86 7.49
N HIS A 33 2.99 5.00 8.14
CA HIS A 33 3.26 5.21 9.56
C HIS A 33 2.56 4.14 10.42
N PRO A 34 3.24 3.52 11.42
CA PRO A 34 2.71 2.40 12.20
C PRO A 34 1.30 2.61 12.75
N ASN A 35 1.02 3.80 13.30
CA ASN A 35 -0.28 4.17 13.87
C ASN A 35 -1.47 4.04 12.90
N PHE A 36 -1.26 4.08 11.58
CA PHE A 36 -2.35 4.03 10.59
C PHE A 36 -2.47 2.66 9.89
N ARG A 37 -1.52 1.73 10.11
CA ARG A 37 -1.49 0.46 9.37
C ARG A 37 -2.75 -0.37 9.62
N ASP A 38 -3.24 -0.40 10.85
CA ASP A 38 -4.44 -1.16 11.22
C ASP A 38 -5.69 -0.59 10.56
N GLU A 39 -5.86 0.74 10.61
CA GLU A 39 -6.98 1.44 9.98
C GLU A 39 -6.99 1.24 8.45
N LEU A 40 -5.84 1.38 7.81
CA LEU A 40 -5.68 1.18 6.37
C LEU A 40 -5.93 -0.27 5.97
N THR A 41 -5.47 -1.23 6.78
CA THR A 41 -5.72 -2.67 6.57
C THR A 41 -7.21 -2.98 6.67
N HIS A 42 -7.89 -2.48 7.69
CA HIS A 42 -9.34 -2.65 7.85
C HIS A 42 -10.13 -2.08 6.67
N THR A 43 -9.75 -0.88 6.23
CA THR A 43 -10.37 -0.21 5.09
C THR A 43 -10.14 -0.98 3.79
N ALA A 44 -8.92 -1.45 3.55
CA ALA A 44 -8.60 -2.28 2.39
C ALA A 44 -9.39 -3.60 2.37
N ARG A 45 -9.63 -4.24 3.53
CA ARG A 45 -10.50 -5.42 3.62
C ARG A 45 -11.95 -5.10 3.26
N LYS A 46 -12.51 -4.00 3.78
CA LYS A 46 -13.87 -3.56 3.44
C LYS A 46 -14.06 -3.30 1.94
N LEU A 47 -13.00 -2.82 1.27
CA LEU A 47 -13.00 -2.54 -0.16
C LEU A 47 -12.68 -3.77 -1.04
N GLY A 48 -12.45 -4.95 -0.45
CA GLY A 48 -12.10 -6.17 -1.20
C GLY A 48 -10.68 -6.17 -1.79
N TYR A 49 -9.79 -5.36 -1.20
CA TYR A 49 -8.39 -5.25 -1.60
C TYR A 49 -7.45 -6.24 -0.90
N PHE A 50 -8.02 -7.22 -0.19
CA PHE A 50 -7.35 -8.43 0.31
C PHE A 50 -7.81 -9.64 -0.50
#